data_AF-W9AI27-F1
#
_entry.id   AF-W9AI27-F1
#
_cell.length_a   1.000
_cell.length_b   1.000
_cell.length_c   1.000
_cell.angle_alpha   90.00
_cell.angle_beta   90.00
_cell.angle_gamma   90.00
#
_symmetry.space_group_name_H-M   'P 1'
#
loop_
_entity.id
_entity.type
_entity.pdbx_description
1 polymer ?
#
loop_
_entity_poly.entity_id
_entity_poly.type
_entity_poly.pdbx_seq_one_letter_code
_entity_poly.pdbx_strand_id
1 'polypeptide(L)'
;MIQLSIKKENEVVAYLQPLKKVAKRQYHILSLLFFAYIDSKRIRRDGMNATRQDAWTQDEDIILAETVLRHIREGKTQLEAFKEVAKQLSRTSAACGFRWNATIRKHYQDAIQYAKEERKQGDKKQSWARAEGSNPERDTIETAISLLEKMRTGFLDDLPGNKLEQEKRIERLQQENEQLRQQLLRYDNAWKEMGKLWDWVKTGASN
;
A
#
# COMPACT_ATOMS: atom_id res chain seq x y z
N MET A 1 67.24 40.36 13.93
CA MET A 1 66.97 39.02 13.37
C MET A 1 65.76 38.32 14.00
N ILE A 2 65.59 38.32 15.33
CA ILE A 2 64.48 37.62 16.01
C ILE A 2 63.08 38.14 15.59
N GLN A 3 62.91 39.45 15.46
CA GLN A 3 61.62 40.07 15.03
C GLN A 3 61.20 39.69 13.59
N LEU A 4 62.15 39.45 12.68
CA LEU A 4 61.87 39.01 11.32
C LEU A 4 61.46 37.53 11.26
N SER A 5 61.97 36.71 12.18
CA SER A 5 61.62 35.29 12.30
C SER A 5 60.20 35.12 12.85
N ILE A 6 59.83 35.86 13.89
CA ILE A 6 58.48 35.86 14.47
C ILE A 6 57.44 36.36 13.46
N LYS A 7 57.77 37.35 12.63
CA LYS A 7 56.88 37.85 11.59
C LYS A 7 56.61 36.81 10.50
N LYS A 8 57.64 36.06 10.08
CA LYS A 8 57.50 34.95 9.12
C LYS A 8 56.68 33.78 9.68
N GLU A 9 56.87 33.42 10.94
CA GLU A 9 56.06 32.37 11.59
C GLU A 9 54.59 32.76 11.70
N ASN A 10 54.29 34.02 12.05
CA ASN A 10 52.91 34.51 12.14
C ASN A 10 52.22 34.58 10.77
N GLU A 11 52.96 34.91 9.70
CA GLU A 11 52.43 34.85 8.33
C GLU A 11 52.09 33.40 7.93
N VAL A 12 52.99 32.44 8.18
CA VAL A 12 52.74 31.01 7.88
C VAL A 12 51.53 30.48 8.66
N VAL A 13 51.37 30.84 9.93
CA VAL A 13 50.21 30.45 10.75
C VAL A 13 48.90 31.02 10.19
N ALA A 14 48.93 32.26 9.65
CA ALA A 14 47.77 32.89 9.02
C ALA A 14 47.32 32.16 7.73
N TYR A 15 48.25 31.64 6.93
CA TYR A 15 47.93 30.83 5.73
C TYR A 15 47.42 29.42 6.07
N LEU A 16 47.86 28.84 7.19
CA LEU A 16 47.47 27.47 7.58
C LEU A 16 46.08 27.38 8.24
N GLN A 17 45.59 28.46 8.84
CA GLN A 17 44.26 28.50 9.47
C GLN A 17 43.08 28.24 8.51
N PRO A 18 42.98 28.88 7.33
CA PRO A 18 41.93 28.59 6.36
C PRO A 18 41.98 27.15 5.85
N LEU A 19 43.18 26.62 5.60
CA LEU A 19 43.37 25.24 5.13
C LEU A 19 42.89 24.20 6.16
N LYS A 20 43.15 24.43 7.45
CA LYS A 20 42.62 23.58 8.54
C LYS A 20 41.08 23.63 8.62
N LYS A 21 40.47 24.79 8.35
CA LYS A 21 39.00 24.93 8.30
C LYS A 21 38.39 24.19 7.10
N VAL A 22 39.03 24.26 5.94
CA VAL A 22 38.60 23.52 4.73
C VAL A 22 38.72 22.01 4.96
N ALA A 23 39.85 21.53 5.50
CA ALA A 23 40.03 20.12 5.83
C ALA A 23 38.95 19.63 6.82
N LYS A 24 38.68 20.38 7.90
CA LYS A 24 37.65 20.03 8.89
C LYS A 24 36.24 19.99 8.27
N ARG A 25 35.91 20.91 7.37
CA ARG A 25 34.65 20.90 6.61
C ARG A 25 34.57 19.68 5.69
N GLN A 26 35.67 19.33 5.02
CA GLN A 26 35.72 18.19 4.12
C GLN A 26 35.56 16.86 4.86
N TYR A 27 36.21 16.69 6.02
CA TYR A 27 35.96 15.53 6.90
C TYR A 27 34.51 15.49 7.40
N HIS A 28 33.90 16.64 7.69
CA HIS A 28 32.50 16.67 8.11
C HIS A 28 31.54 16.30 6.97
N ILE A 29 31.76 16.79 5.76
CA ILE A 29 30.98 16.43 4.56
C ILE A 29 31.15 14.93 4.25
N LEU A 30 32.37 14.41 4.30
CA LEU A 30 32.62 12.97 4.10
C LEU A 30 31.96 12.13 5.19
N SER A 31 31.95 12.59 6.44
CA SER A 31 31.22 11.95 7.54
C SER A 31 29.70 11.97 7.32
N LEU A 32 29.13 13.10 6.88
CA LEU A 32 27.70 13.21 6.56
C LEU A 32 27.31 12.32 5.38
N LEU A 33 28.14 12.25 4.34
CA LEU A 33 27.93 11.34 3.20
C LEU A 33 28.04 9.87 3.61
N PHE A 34 28.95 9.54 4.53
CA PHE A 34 29.07 8.20 5.09
C PHE A 34 27.84 7.81 5.93
N PHE A 35 27.37 8.70 6.81
CA PHE A 35 26.13 8.47 7.57
C PHE A 35 24.91 8.37 6.65
N ALA A 36 24.79 9.25 5.64
CA ALA A 36 23.73 9.17 4.64
C ALA A 36 23.79 7.87 3.81
N TYR A 37 25.00 7.35 3.52
CA TYR A 37 25.19 6.07 2.84
C TYR A 37 24.80 4.87 3.72
N ILE A 38 25.14 4.91 5.01
CA ILE A 38 24.75 3.89 5.98
C ILE A 38 23.23 3.91 6.19
N ASP A 39 22.61 5.08 6.33
CA ASP A 39 21.16 5.21 6.41
C ASP A 39 20.48 4.81 5.11
N SER A 40 21.01 5.15 3.93
CA SER A 40 20.50 4.68 2.64
C SER A 40 20.56 3.15 2.53
N LYS A 41 21.64 2.52 3.00
CA LYS A 41 21.75 1.05 3.06
C LYS A 41 20.84 0.42 4.11
N ARG A 42 20.60 1.09 5.25
CA ARG A 42 19.64 0.66 6.27
C ARG A 42 18.22 0.75 5.75
N ILE A 43 17.82 1.89 5.17
CA ILE A 43 16.50 2.10 4.52
C ILE A 43 16.27 1.09 3.39
N ARG A 44 17.27 0.77 2.56
CA ARG A 44 17.13 -0.28 1.54
C ARG A 44 16.99 -1.69 2.11
N ARG A 45 17.63 -1.96 3.25
CA ARG A 45 17.54 -3.26 3.93
C ARG A 45 16.18 -3.41 4.64
N ASP A 46 15.68 -2.36 5.27
CA ASP A 46 14.40 -2.36 5.98
C ASP A 46 13.21 -2.25 5.00
N GLY A 47 13.38 -1.56 3.86
CA GLY A 47 12.40 -1.53 2.76
C GLY A 47 12.24 -2.86 2.02
N MET A 48 13.22 -3.77 2.10
CA MET A 48 13.11 -5.16 1.64
C MET A 48 12.58 -6.12 2.73
N ASN A 49 12.54 -5.68 3.99
CA ASN A 49 12.13 -6.48 5.16
C ASN A 49 10.73 -6.11 5.69
N ALA A 50 9.91 -5.38 4.92
CA ALA A 50 8.47 -5.55 5.03
C ALA A 50 8.14 -6.93 4.46
N THR A 51 8.43 -7.98 5.24
CA THR A 51 8.29 -9.39 4.86
C THR A 51 6.93 -9.56 4.24
N ARG A 52 6.91 -9.67 2.92
CA ARG A 52 5.70 -9.95 2.16
C ARG A 52 5.24 -11.30 2.69
N GLN A 53 4.12 -11.29 3.41
CA GLN A 53 3.47 -12.52 3.87
C GLN A 53 2.90 -13.19 2.61
N ASP A 54 3.75 -13.77 1.77
CA ASP A 54 3.33 -14.34 0.48
C ASP A 54 2.76 -15.76 0.67
N ALA A 55 3.06 -16.40 1.80
CA ALA A 55 2.53 -17.71 2.14
C ALA A 55 1.19 -17.59 2.88
N TRP A 56 0.24 -18.44 2.45
CA TRP A 56 -0.99 -18.75 3.15
C TRP A 56 -0.83 -20.10 3.84
N THR A 57 -1.23 -20.18 5.09
CA THR A 57 -1.28 -21.42 5.85
C THR A 57 -2.62 -22.11 5.68
N GLN A 58 -2.66 -23.41 5.99
CA GLN A 58 -3.90 -24.17 5.95
C GLN A 58 -4.92 -23.66 6.99
N ASP A 59 -4.44 -23.20 8.15
CA ASP A 59 -5.30 -22.63 9.19
C ASP A 59 -5.93 -21.30 8.74
N GLU A 60 -5.16 -20.44 8.05
CA GLU A 60 -5.70 -19.21 7.44
C GLU A 60 -6.75 -19.53 6.36
N ASP A 61 -6.55 -20.59 5.58
CA ASP A 61 -7.53 -21.03 4.57
C ASP A 61 -8.82 -21.56 5.22
N ILE A 62 -8.72 -22.30 6.33
CA ILE A 62 -9.88 -22.79 7.09
C ILE A 62 -10.68 -21.60 7.66
N ILE A 63 -10.01 -20.64 8.30
CA ILE A 63 -10.66 -19.43 8.85
C ILE A 63 -11.39 -18.65 7.74
N LEU A 64 -10.75 -18.49 6.58
CA LEU A 64 -11.35 -17.83 5.43
C LEU A 64 -12.57 -18.60 4.91
N ALA A 65 -12.47 -19.93 4.81
CA ALA A 65 -13.55 -20.77 4.32
C ALA A 65 -14.77 -20.76 5.25
N GLU A 66 -14.56 -20.99 6.55
CA GLU A 66 -15.63 -21.00 7.54
C GLU A 66 -16.37 -19.66 7.61
N THR A 67 -15.61 -18.56 7.63
CA THR A 67 -16.19 -17.21 7.69
C THR A 67 -17.03 -16.90 6.45
N VAL A 68 -16.54 -17.26 5.26
CA VAL A 68 -17.28 -17.05 4.00
C VAL A 68 -18.53 -17.93 3.93
N LEU A 69 -18.44 -19.20 4.31
CA LEU A 69 -19.59 -20.12 4.34
C LEU A 69 -20.65 -19.65 5.34
N ARG A 70 -20.24 -19.17 6.52
CA ARG A 70 -21.14 -18.55 7.50
C ARG A 70 -21.87 -17.35 6.90
N HIS A 71 -21.15 -16.44 6.24
CA HIS A 71 -21.78 -15.28 5.58
C HIS A 71 -22.76 -15.68 4.48
N ILE A 72 -22.47 -16.74 3.73
CA ILE A 72 -23.39 -17.26 2.71
C ILE A 72 -24.68 -17.77 3.36
N ARG A 73 -24.59 -18.54 4.46
CA ARG A 73 -25.76 -19.03 5.22
C ARG A 73 -26.61 -17.88 5.78
N GLU A 74 -25.94 -16.87 6.32
CA GLU A 74 -26.57 -15.66 6.87
C GLU A 74 -27.08 -14.68 5.81
N GLY A 75 -26.83 -14.94 4.53
CA GLY A 75 -27.24 -14.09 3.41
C GLY A 75 -26.44 -12.80 3.24
N LYS A 76 -25.33 -12.64 3.96
CA LYS A 76 -24.38 -11.53 3.87
C LYS A 76 -23.47 -11.64 2.65
N THR A 77 -22.76 -10.56 2.32
CA THR A 77 -21.89 -10.54 1.14
C THR A 77 -20.53 -11.18 1.42
N GLN A 78 -19.92 -11.76 0.39
CA GLN A 78 -18.53 -12.27 0.49
C GLN A 78 -17.53 -11.14 0.77
N LEU A 79 -17.81 -9.91 0.32
CA LEU A 79 -16.97 -8.74 0.60
C LEU A 79 -16.93 -8.41 2.10
N GLU A 80 -18.06 -8.55 2.80
CA GLU A 80 -18.11 -8.41 4.26
C GLU A 80 -17.31 -9.50 4.96
N ALA A 81 -17.45 -10.76 4.50
CA ALA A 81 -16.63 -11.86 5.01
C ALA A 81 -15.13 -11.60 4.83
N PHE A 82 -14.72 -11.10 3.64
CA PHE A 82 -13.32 -10.77 3.37
C PHE A 82 -12.81 -9.60 4.21
N LYS A 83 -13.66 -8.64 4.57
CA LYS A 83 -13.30 -7.55 5.51
C LYS A 83 -13.08 -8.08 6.91
N GLU A 84 -13.94 -8.98 7.37
CA GLU A 84 -13.80 -9.61 8.69
C GLU A 84 -12.50 -10.42 8.79
N VAL A 85 -12.27 -11.33 7.84
CA VAL A 85 -11.07 -12.19 7.83
C VAL A 85 -9.79 -11.36 7.64
N ALA A 86 -9.84 -10.31 6.81
CA ALA A 86 -8.71 -9.40 6.63
C ALA A 86 -8.27 -8.75 7.95
N LYS A 87 -9.23 -8.31 8.76
CA LYS A 87 -8.93 -7.75 10.09
C LYS A 87 -8.36 -8.80 11.03
N GLN A 88 -8.88 -10.02 10.99
CA GLN A 88 -8.44 -11.11 11.86
C GLN A 88 -7.02 -11.60 11.54
N LEU A 89 -6.70 -11.77 10.25
CA LEU A 89 -5.41 -12.30 9.79
C LEU A 89 -4.37 -11.20 9.52
N SER A 90 -4.68 -9.93 9.80
CA SER A 90 -3.86 -8.77 9.43
C SER A 90 -3.51 -8.76 7.92
N ARG A 91 -4.48 -9.11 7.08
CA ARG A 91 -4.39 -9.15 5.61
C ARG A 91 -5.22 -8.03 4.98
N THR A 92 -5.15 -7.89 3.66
CA THR A 92 -6.08 -7.02 2.93
C THR A 92 -7.28 -7.81 2.43
N SER A 93 -8.47 -7.20 2.36
CA SER A 93 -9.67 -7.87 1.84
C SER A 93 -9.50 -8.34 0.40
N ALA A 94 -8.72 -7.60 -0.40
CA ALA A 94 -8.35 -8.01 -1.75
C ALA A 94 -7.53 -9.32 -1.73
N ALA A 95 -6.54 -9.44 -0.84
CA ALA A 95 -5.75 -10.67 -0.71
C ALA A 95 -6.61 -11.88 -0.31
N CYS A 96 -7.54 -11.70 0.64
CA CYS A 96 -8.52 -12.74 1.01
C CYS A 96 -9.37 -13.16 -0.19
N GLY A 97 -9.85 -12.18 -0.98
CA GLY A 97 -10.63 -12.44 -2.18
C GLY A 97 -9.85 -13.20 -3.26
N PHE A 98 -8.58 -12.83 -3.49
CA PHE A 98 -7.71 -13.56 -4.43
C PHE A 98 -7.47 -15.00 -3.96
N ARG A 99 -7.14 -15.22 -2.69
CA ARG A 99 -6.92 -16.57 -2.13
C ARG A 99 -8.17 -17.43 -2.25
N TRP A 100 -9.32 -16.87 -1.88
CA TRP A 100 -10.61 -17.54 -1.99
C TRP A 100 -10.88 -18.00 -3.43
N ASN A 101 -10.78 -17.09 -4.40
CA ASN A 101 -11.11 -17.40 -5.81
C ASN A 101 -10.10 -18.34 -6.48
N ALA A 102 -8.82 -18.22 -6.15
CA ALA A 102 -7.76 -19.01 -6.78
C ALA A 102 -7.78 -20.49 -6.34
N THR A 103 -7.97 -20.72 -5.04
CA THR A 103 -7.72 -22.02 -4.39
C THR A 103 -8.95 -22.51 -3.63
N ILE A 104 -9.36 -21.81 -2.57
CA ILE A 104 -10.32 -22.32 -1.58
C ILE A 104 -11.70 -22.61 -2.21
N ARG A 105 -12.23 -21.69 -3.02
CA ARG A 105 -13.56 -21.82 -3.63
C ARG A 105 -13.73 -23.13 -4.42
N LYS A 106 -12.66 -23.61 -5.04
CA LYS A 106 -12.67 -24.86 -5.82
C LYS A 106 -12.77 -26.08 -4.91
N HIS A 107 -12.13 -26.05 -3.74
CA HIS A 107 -12.16 -27.14 -2.77
C HIS A 107 -13.46 -27.21 -1.97
N TYR A 108 -14.15 -26.07 -1.80
CA TYR A 108 -15.36 -25.96 -0.97
C TYR A 108 -16.67 -25.83 -1.78
N GLN A 109 -16.71 -26.29 -3.03
CA GLN A 109 -17.91 -26.14 -3.89
C GLN A 109 -19.17 -26.76 -3.26
N ASP A 110 -19.07 -27.98 -2.76
CA ASP A 110 -20.22 -28.67 -2.15
C ASP A 110 -20.70 -27.96 -0.90
N ALA A 111 -19.77 -27.49 -0.06
CA ALA A 111 -20.09 -26.72 1.14
C ALA A 111 -20.74 -25.36 0.81
N ILE A 112 -20.31 -24.70 -0.28
CA ILE A 112 -20.92 -23.46 -0.77
C ILE A 112 -22.35 -23.74 -1.23
N GLN A 113 -22.57 -24.84 -1.94
CA GLN A 113 -23.90 -25.22 -2.42
C GLN A 113 -24.84 -25.51 -1.24
N TYR A 114 -24.37 -26.29 -0.26
CA TYR A 114 -25.11 -26.56 0.96
C TYR A 114 -25.45 -25.28 1.73
N ALA A 115 -24.48 -24.37 1.91
CA ALA A 115 -24.70 -23.09 2.58
C ALA A 115 -25.77 -22.21 1.88
N LYS A 116 -25.84 -22.25 0.54
CA LYS A 116 -26.89 -21.56 -0.22
C LYS A 116 -28.26 -22.21 -0.05
N GLU A 117 -28.30 -23.54 0.00
CA GLU A 117 -29.54 -24.29 0.25
C GLU A 117 -30.07 -24.03 1.66
N GLU A 118 -29.19 -24.01 2.67
CA GLU A 118 -29.53 -23.62 4.04
C GLU A 118 -30.11 -22.21 4.11
N ARG A 119 -29.49 -21.24 3.43
CA ARG A 119 -30.04 -19.87 3.33
C ARG A 119 -31.47 -19.89 2.77
N LYS A 120 -31.68 -20.59 1.64
CA LYS A 120 -32.99 -20.69 1.00
C LYS A 120 -34.04 -21.36 1.90
N GLN A 121 -33.63 -22.34 2.71
CA GLN A 121 -34.51 -22.98 3.69
C GLN A 121 -34.78 -22.07 4.89
N GLY A 122 -33.79 -21.32 5.37
CA GLY A 122 -33.92 -20.31 6.42
C GLY A 122 -34.88 -19.20 6.03
N ASP A 123 -34.76 -18.67 4.81
CA ASP A 123 -35.67 -17.64 4.28
C ASP A 123 -37.11 -18.16 4.17
N LYS A 124 -37.31 -19.41 3.70
CA LYS A 124 -38.62 -20.07 3.71
C LYS A 124 -39.16 -20.27 5.11
N LYS A 125 -38.27 -20.54 6.08
CA LYS A 125 -38.66 -20.72 7.48
C LYS A 125 -39.13 -19.41 8.12
N GLN A 126 -38.39 -18.35 7.84
CA GLN A 126 -38.73 -17.02 8.31
C GLN A 126 -40.00 -16.49 7.64
N SER A 127 -40.24 -16.82 6.36
CA SER A 127 -41.47 -16.42 5.66
C SER A 127 -42.72 -17.10 6.20
N TRP A 128 -42.66 -18.36 6.65
CA TRP A 128 -43.82 -19.00 7.29
C TRP A 128 -44.03 -18.48 8.72
N ALA A 129 -42.96 -18.17 9.46
CA ALA A 129 -43.07 -17.59 10.80
C ALA A 129 -43.58 -16.13 10.78
N ARG A 130 -43.26 -15.35 9.73
CA ARG A 130 -43.83 -14.00 9.50
C ARG A 130 -45.29 -14.03 9.01
N ALA A 131 -45.70 -15.10 8.34
CA ALA A 131 -47.08 -15.26 7.86
C ALA A 131 -48.11 -15.34 9.01
N GLU A 132 -47.69 -15.65 10.24
CA GLU A 132 -48.55 -15.64 11.42
C GLU A 132 -48.68 -14.27 12.10
N GLY A 133 -48.02 -13.19 11.60
CA GLY A 133 -48.03 -11.90 12.32
C GLY A 133 -47.81 -10.59 11.56
N SER A 134 -47.54 -10.58 10.25
CA SER A 134 -47.26 -9.32 9.52
C SER A 134 -47.99 -9.22 8.18
N ASN A 135 -48.57 -8.04 7.91
CA ASN A 135 -49.27 -7.72 6.66
C ASN A 135 -48.25 -7.56 5.51
N PRO A 136 -48.14 -8.52 4.56
CA PRO A 136 -47.06 -8.59 3.57
C PRO A 136 -47.06 -7.42 2.58
N GLU A 137 -48.17 -6.70 2.46
CA GLU A 137 -48.32 -5.54 1.57
C GLU A 137 -47.60 -4.29 2.11
N ARG A 138 -47.44 -4.16 3.44
CA ARG A 138 -46.68 -3.04 4.04
C ARG A 138 -45.17 -3.23 3.87
N ASP A 139 -44.69 -4.44 4.08
CA ASP A 139 -43.25 -4.77 3.95
C ASP A 139 -42.76 -4.62 2.50
N THR A 140 -43.60 -4.94 1.51
CA THR A 140 -43.27 -4.74 0.09
C THR A 140 -43.26 -3.27 -0.31
N ILE A 141 -44.15 -2.45 0.25
CA ILE A 141 -44.15 -1.00 0.03
C ILE A 141 -42.92 -0.36 0.68
N GLU A 142 -42.56 -0.75 1.89
CA GLU A 142 -41.42 -0.16 2.62
C GLU A 142 -40.07 -0.54 1.99
N THR A 143 -39.95 -1.77 1.49
CA THR A 143 -38.79 -2.19 0.68
C THR A 143 -38.71 -1.48 -0.67
N ALA A 144 -39.85 -1.23 -1.32
CA ALA A 144 -39.89 -0.42 -2.55
C ALA A 144 -39.47 1.03 -2.30
N ILE A 145 -39.92 1.64 -1.21
CA ILE A 145 -39.53 3.01 -0.80
C ILE A 145 -38.02 3.07 -0.53
N SER A 146 -37.47 2.13 0.24
CA SER A 146 -36.03 2.09 0.54
C SER A 146 -35.17 1.90 -0.72
N LEU A 147 -35.62 1.09 -1.67
CA LEU A 147 -34.93 0.90 -2.95
C LEU A 147 -34.94 2.19 -3.79
N LEU A 148 -36.08 2.87 -3.86
CA LEU A 148 -36.23 4.14 -4.58
C LEU A 148 -35.38 5.26 -3.95
N GLU A 149 -35.28 5.31 -2.64
CA GLU A 149 -34.39 6.25 -1.93
C GLU A 149 -32.92 5.96 -2.21
N LYS A 150 -32.49 4.69 -2.21
CA LYS A 150 -31.13 4.30 -2.59
C LYS A 150 -30.80 4.66 -4.03
N MET A 151 -31.75 4.46 -4.95
CA MET A 151 -31.59 4.87 -6.34
C MET A 151 -31.51 6.40 -6.46
N ARG A 152 -32.33 7.14 -5.72
CA ARG A 152 -32.28 8.61 -5.65
C ARG A 152 -30.93 9.12 -5.15
N THR A 153 -30.36 8.52 -4.11
CA THR A 153 -29.02 8.89 -3.61
C THR A 153 -27.92 8.54 -4.60
N GLY A 154 -28.01 7.39 -5.27
CA GLY A 154 -27.04 7.00 -6.30
C GLY A 154 -27.07 7.91 -7.54
N PHE A 155 -28.25 8.42 -7.91
CA PHE A 155 -28.40 9.39 -9.00
C PHE A 155 -27.90 10.80 -8.65
N LEU A 156 -27.91 11.19 -7.38
CA LEU A 156 -27.37 12.48 -6.91
C LEU A 156 -25.83 12.52 -6.96
N ASP A 157 -25.16 11.37 -6.79
CA ASP A 157 -23.71 11.26 -6.99
C ASP A 157 -23.29 11.39 -8.47
N ASP A 158 -24.20 11.10 -9.40
CA ASP A 158 -23.98 11.09 -10.87
C ASP A 158 -24.32 12.44 -11.55
N LEU A 159 -24.50 13.50 -10.77
CA LEU A 159 -24.76 14.85 -11.27
C LEU A 159 -23.53 15.38 -12.06
N PRO A 160 -23.68 15.99 -13.24
CA PRO A 160 -22.58 16.36 -14.14
C PRO A 160 -21.48 17.26 -13.51
N GLY A 161 -21.79 17.97 -12.42
CA GLY A 161 -20.81 18.73 -11.65
C GLY A 161 -19.73 17.87 -10.99
N ASN A 162 -20.09 16.71 -10.43
CA ASN A 162 -19.16 15.79 -9.78
C ASN A 162 -18.28 15.06 -10.81
N LYS A 163 -18.82 14.77 -11.99
CA LYS A 163 -18.08 14.08 -13.06
C LYS A 163 -16.92 14.91 -13.60
N LEU A 164 -17.15 16.22 -13.82
CA LEU A 164 -16.08 17.13 -14.27
C LEU A 164 -14.98 17.29 -13.22
N GLU A 165 -15.34 17.33 -11.94
CA GLU A 165 -14.36 17.42 -10.85
C GLU A 165 -13.55 16.11 -10.70
N GLN A 166 -14.21 14.97 -10.86
CA GLN A 166 -13.56 13.67 -10.91
C GLN A 166 -12.60 13.57 -12.11
N GLU A 167 -13.00 14.01 -13.30
CA GLU A 167 -12.14 14.03 -14.50
C GLU A 167 -10.90 14.92 -14.29
N LYS A 168 -11.08 16.13 -13.75
CA LYS A 168 -9.94 17.01 -13.38
C LYS A 168 -9.03 16.39 -12.32
N ARG A 169 -9.58 15.62 -11.39
CA ARG A 169 -8.79 14.91 -10.37
C ARG A 169 -8.00 13.76 -11.00
N ILE A 170 -8.61 13.00 -11.91
CA ILE A 170 -7.94 11.93 -12.66
C ILE A 170 -6.81 12.51 -13.49
N GLU A 171 -7.04 13.61 -14.20
CA GLU A 171 -6.03 14.26 -15.04
C GLU A 171 -4.84 14.75 -14.20
N ARG A 172 -5.08 15.41 -13.07
CA ARG A 172 -4.01 15.83 -12.13
C ARG A 172 -3.20 14.64 -11.64
N LEU A 173 -3.86 13.57 -11.22
CA LEU A 173 -3.19 12.36 -10.75
C LEU A 173 -2.36 11.69 -11.85
N GLN A 174 -2.83 11.70 -13.09
CA GLN A 174 -2.09 11.17 -14.23
C GLN A 174 -0.83 12.00 -14.53
N GLN A 175 -0.94 13.34 -14.50
CA GLN A 175 0.20 14.23 -14.67
C GLN A 175 1.26 14.03 -13.58
N GLU A 176 0.84 13.94 -12.32
CA GLU A 176 1.75 13.69 -11.19
C GLU A 176 2.44 12.32 -11.33
N ASN A 177 1.70 11.29 -11.74
CA ASN A 177 2.26 9.96 -11.97
C ASN A 177 3.36 9.98 -13.05
N GLU A 178 3.11 10.70 -14.14
CA GLU A 178 4.10 10.84 -15.22
C GLU A 178 5.33 11.62 -14.74
N GLN A 179 5.16 12.70 -13.99
CA GLN A 179 6.27 13.45 -13.41
C GLN A 179 7.12 12.59 -12.48
N LEU A 180 6.49 11.79 -11.60
CA LEU A 180 7.18 10.88 -10.71
C LEU A 180 7.95 9.80 -11.48
N ARG A 181 7.38 9.27 -12.57
CA ARG A 181 8.07 8.32 -13.46
C ARG A 181 9.31 8.94 -14.11
N GLN A 182 9.19 10.17 -14.61
CA GLN A 182 10.32 10.92 -15.17
C GLN A 182 11.41 11.16 -14.12
N GLN A 183 11.04 11.49 -12.89
CA GLN A 183 11.99 11.65 -11.78
C GLN A 183 12.70 10.33 -11.45
N LEU A 184 11.97 9.23 -11.34
CA LEU A 184 12.55 7.90 -11.13
C LEU A 184 13.54 7.53 -12.23
N LEU A 185 13.21 7.81 -13.50
CA LEU A 185 14.09 7.58 -14.62
C LEU A 185 15.37 8.42 -14.53
N ARG A 186 15.26 9.69 -14.13
CA ARG A 186 16.43 10.55 -13.90
C ARG A 186 17.33 10.01 -12.80
N TYR A 187 16.75 9.57 -11.68
CA TYR A 187 17.50 8.98 -10.59
C TYR A 187 18.17 7.66 -11.01
N ASP A 188 17.49 6.82 -11.78
CA ASP A 188 18.06 5.57 -12.31
C ASP A 188 19.25 5.84 -13.24
N ASN A 189 19.12 6.81 -14.16
CA ASN A 189 20.21 7.21 -15.04
C ASN A 189 21.39 7.80 -14.27
N ALA A 190 21.14 8.71 -13.32
CA ALA A 190 22.19 9.27 -12.47
C ALA A 190 22.91 8.17 -11.66
N TRP A 191 22.16 7.18 -11.18
CA TRP A 191 22.72 6.03 -10.46
C TRP A 191 23.61 5.16 -11.35
N LYS A 192 23.20 4.93 -12.61
CA LYS A 192 24.01 4.20 -13.61
C LYS A 192 25.31 4.93 -13.94
N GLU A 193 25.26 6.24 -14.15
CA GLU A 193 26.47 7.04 -14.42
C GLU A 193 27.43 7.02 -13.21
N MET A 194 26.88 7.09 -12.00
CA MET A 194 27.69 6.95 -10.78
C MET A 194 28.35 5.56 -10.68
N GLY A 195 27.63 4.50 -11.10
CA GLY A 195 28.19 3.15 -11.22
C GLY A 195 29.36 3.08 -12.20
N LYS A 196 29.21 3.65 -13.41
CA LYS A 196 30.30 3.70 -14.40
C LYS A 196 31.53 4.45 -13.89
N LEU A 197 31.34 5.58 -13.20
CA LEU A 197 32.43 6.34 -12.58
C LEU A 197 33.13 5.51 -11.50
N TRP A 198 32.37 4.76 -10.70
CA TRP A 198 32.93 3.90 -9.66
C TRP A 198 33.74 2.73 -10.24
N ASP A 199 33.24 2.12 -11.31
CA ASP A 199 33.95 1.06 -12.03
C ASP A 199 35.23 1.59 -12.69
N TRP A 200 35.19 2.80 -13.26
CA TRP A 200 36.37 3.48 -13.79
C TRP A 200 37.41 3.77 -12.70
N VAL A 201 37.01 4.28 -11.53
CA VAL A 201 37.94 4.51 -10.41
C VAL A 201 38.60 3.21 -9.93
N LYS A 202 37.85 2.10 -9.89
CA LYS A 202 38.40 0.78 -9.50
C LYS A 202 39.41 0.23 -10.49
N THR A 203 39.10 0.35 -11.78
CA THR A 203 39.91 -0.23 -12.86
C THR A 203 41.10 0.66 -13.22
N GLY A 204 40.94 1.97 -13.18
CA GLY A 204 41.99 2.96 -13.44
C GLY A 204 43.01 3.13 -12.30
N ALA A 205 42.69 2.71 -11.08
CA ALA A 205 43.65 2.70 -9.96
C ALA A 205 44.56 1.46 -9.92
N SER A 206 44.40 0.53 -10.87
CA SER A 206 45.21 -0.70 -10.97
C SER A 206 46.30 -0.66 -12.04
N ASN A 207 46.57 0.50 -12.65
CA ASN A 207 47.70 0.73 -13.57
C ASN A 207 48.65 1.78 -13.00
#